data_AF-A0AAF0MDQ9-F1
#
_entry.id   AF-A0AAF0MDQ9-F1
#
_cell.length_a   1.000
_cell.length_b   1.000
_cell.length_c   1.000
_cell.angle_alpha   90.00
_cell.angle_beta   90.00
_cell.angle_gamma   90.00
#
_symmetry.space_group_name_H-M   'P 1'
#
loop_
_entity.id
_entity.type
_entity.pdbx_description
1 polymer ?
#
loop_
_entity_poly.entity_id
_entity_poly.type
_entity_poly.pdbx_seq_one_letter_code
_entity_poly.pdbx_strand_id
1 'polypeptide(L)'
;MSIGMRTVLRWVLGVPAAASITLGLIGFPLPATPGRAGLEQSEVLWESFLAQVQAWGRHDGWRFSGASWFWLSLAAAGVGLYFHLISEEEDKDRGVWRASLACALPAVAIFSVGLTGQFLLGLDWDNYSSRGGMSSEILLLPGSAVALWFFGTAFKYRRNRRRKRT
;
A
#
# COMPACT_ATOMS: atom_id res chain seq x y z
N MET A 1 -20.72 25.02 -13.62
CA MET A 1 -19.62 24.20 -14.19
C MET A 1 -19.52 22.93 -13.37
N SER A 2 -20.07 21.80 -13.84
CA SER A 2 -19.93 20.54 -13.09
C SER A 2 -18.52 19.99 -13.36
N ILE A 3 -17.76 19.76 -12.30
CA ILE A 3 -16.49 19.04 -12.41
C ILE A 3 -16.86 17.60 -12.75
N GLY A 4 -16.41 17.10 -13.90
CA GLY A 4 -16.66 15.72 -14.30
C GLY A 4 -16.05 14.74 -13.31
N MET A 5 -16.74 13.62 -13.03
CA MET A 5 -16.30 12.56 -12.11
C MET A 5 -14.86 12.10 -12.39
N ARG A 6 -14.48 12.00 -13.67
CA ARG A 6 -13.11 11.66 -14.10
C ARG A 6 -12.06 12.66 -13.62
N THR A 7 -12.38 13.95 -13.61
CA THR A 7 -11.51 15.00 -13.09
C THR A 7 -11.34 14.86 -11.59
N VAL A 8 -12.43 14.60 -10.86
CA VAL A 8 -12.37 14.36 -9.40
C VAL A 8 -11.52 13.13 -9.09
N LEU A 9 -11.75 12.00 -9.77
CA LEU A 9 -10.99 10.77 -9.58
C LEU A 9 -9.49 10.94 -9.87
N ARG A 10 -9.13 11.72 -10.90
CA ARG A 10 -7.73 12.07 -11.19
C ARG A 10 -7.06 12.76 -10.02
N TRP A 11 -7.71 13.75 -9.42
CA TRP A 11 -7.14 14.46 -8.28
C TRP A 11 -7.11 13.59 -7.02
N VAL A 12 -8.21 12.90 -6.73
CA VAL A 12 -8.35 12.09 -5.51
C VAL A 12 -7.43 10.88 -5.50
N LEU A 13 -7.15 10.25 -6.65
CA LEU A 13 -6.28 9.06 -6.72
C LEU A 13 -4.88 9.39 -7.24
N GLY A 14 -4.76 10.33 -8.17
CA GLY A 14 -3.50 10.71 -8.79
C GLY A 14 -2.60 11.49 -7.84
N VAL A 15 -3.14 12.42 -7.03
CA VAL A 15 -2.31 13.18 -6.07
C VAL A 15 -1.73 12.26 -4.99
N PRO A 16 -2.51 11.39 -4.32
CA PRO A 16 -1.93 10.45 -3.35
C PRO A 16 -0.98 9.45 -3.99
N ALA A 17 -1.23 8.99 -5.22
CA ALA A 17 -0.32 8.11 -5.93
C ALA A 17 1.02 8.81 -6.22
N ALA A 18 0.98 10.04 -6.74
CA ALA A 18 2.18 10.83 -7.00
C ALA A 18 2.96 11.13 -5.70
N ALA A 19 2.27 11.51 -4.63
CA ALA A 19 2.87 11.69 -3.32
C ALA A 19 3.53 10.40 -2.83
N SER A 20 2.86 9.25 -2.99
CA SER A 20 3.41 7.95 -2.62
C SER A 20 4.63 7.57 -3.45
N ILE A 21 4.67 7.89 -4.75
CA ILE A 21 5.89 7.70 -5.57
C ILE A 21 7.04 8.52 -4.98
N THR A 22 6.82 9.81 -4.72
CA THR A 22 7.84 10.70 -4.16
C THR A 22 8.35 10.17 -2.82
N LEU A 23 7.44 9.82 -1.89
CA LEU A 23 7.79 9.26 -0.58
C LEU A 23 8.54 7.94 -0.70
N GLY A 24 8.18 7.10 -1.67
CA GLY A 24 8.87 5.85 -1.94
C GLY A 24 10.28 6.03 -2.48
N LEU A 25 10.46 6.95 -3.43
CA LEU A 25 11.75 7.27 -4.05
C LEU A 25 12.74 7.88 -3.07
N ILE A 26 12.28 8.77 -2.18
CA ILE A 26 13.13 9.35 -1.12
C ILE A 26 13.22 8.43 0.11
N GLY A 27 12.50 7.30 0.12
CA GLY A 27 12.45 6.37 1.25
C GLY A 27 12.04 7.03 2.57
N PHE A 28 11.00 7.87 2.49
CA PHE A 28 10.48 8.57 3.64
C PHE A 28 9.91 7.57 4.67
N PRO A 29 10.19 7.76 5.98
CA PRO A 29 9.68 6.87 7.03
C PRO A 29 8.15 6.78 7.04
N LEU A 30 7.62 5.62 7.47
CA LEU A 30 6.17 5.45 7.56
C LEU A 30 5.62 6.23 8.77
N PRO A 31 4.52 6.99 8.60
CA PRO A 31 3.93 7.72 9.71
C PRO A 31 3.46 6.77 10.81
N ALA A 32 3.68 7.16 12.07
CA ALA A 32 3.12 6.45 13.21
C ALA A 32 1.59 6.43 13.11
N THR A 33 1.01 5.25 12.96
CA THR A 33 -0.44 5.08 13.01
C THR A 33 -0.88 4.95 14.46
N PRO A 34 -1.76 5.82 14.99
CA PRO A 34 -2.24 5.70 16.35
C PRO A 34 -2.99 4.38 16.52
N GLY A 35 -2.49 3.54 17.43
CA GLY A 35 -3.12 2.27 17.77
C GLY A 35 -4.23 2.47 18.79
N ARG A 36 -5.19 1.54 18.85
CA ARG A 36 -6.22 1.50 19.91
C ARG A 36 -5.65 1.24 21.32
N ALA A 37 -4.34 1.08 21.45
CA ALA A 37 -3.66 0.67 22.67
C ALA A 37 -3.44 1.80 23.70
N GLY A 38 -4.03 2.98 23.50
CA GLY A 38 -3.99 4.09 24.45
C GLY A 38 -3.04 5.22 24.05
N LEU A 39 -3.12 6.33 24.79
CA LEU A 39 -2.34 7.55 24.57
C LEU A 39 -0.84 7.31 24.73
N GLU A 40 -0.41 6.61 25.78
CA GLU A 40 1.01 6.32 26.05
C GLU A 40 1.69 5.57 24.90
N GLN A 41 1.01 4.54 24.35
CA GLN A 41 1.59 3.78 23.24
C GLN A 41 1.60 4.59 21.93
N SER A 42 0.66 5.53 21.77
CA SER A 42 0.65 6.44 20.62
C SER A 42 1.78 7.47 20.70
N GLU A 43 2.10 7.96 21.90
CA GLU A 43 3.25 8.85 22.14
C GLU A 43 4.57 8.15 21.84
N VAL A 44 4.76 6.92 22.33
CA VAL A 44 5.96 6.13 22.02
C VAL A 44 6.12 5.89 20.52
N LEU A 45 5.04 5.57 19.81
CA LEU A 45 5.06 5.41 18.35
C LEU A 45 5.41 6.72 17.65
N TRP A 46 4.85 7.84 18.12
CA TRP A 46 5.13 9.17 17.58
C TRP A 46 6.60 9.57 17.76
N GLU A 47 7.16 9.38 18.96
CA GLU A 47 8.58 9.62 19.23
C GLU A 47 9.48 8.75 18.35
N SER A 48 9.11 7.47 18.17
CA SER A 48 9.85 6.56 17.29
C SER A 48 9.85 7.01 15.83
N PHE A 49 8.72 7.55 15.34
CA PHE A 49 8.62 8.11 13.99
C PHE A 49 9.47 9.38 13.85
N LEU A 50 9.43 10.28 14.83
CA LEU A 50 10.27 11.48 14.81
C LEU A 50 11.77 11.14 14.78
N ALA A 51 12.19 10.13 15.53
CA ALA A 51 13.56 9.64 15.50
C ALA A 51 13.95 9.10 14.10
N GLN A 52 13.06 8.37 13.43
CA GLN A 52 13.28 7.91 12.06
C GLN A 52 13.36 9.07 11.06
N VAL A 53 12.52 10.09 11.19
CA VAL A 53 12.58 11.29 10.33
C VAL A 53 13.88 12.06 10.53
N GLN A 54 14.34 12.19 11.78
CA GLN A 54 15.64 12.80 12.06
C GLN A 54 16.80 11.98 11.49
N ALA A 55 16.75 10.65 11.59
CA ALA A 55 17.75 9.76 11.00
C ALA A 55 17.74 9.84 9.46
N TRP A 56 16.56 9.87 8.84
CA TRP A 56 16.39 10.12 7.40
C TRP A 56 17.05 11.42 6.97
N GLY A 57 16.79 12.51 7.69
CA GLY A 57 17.41 13.82 7.43
C GLY A 57 18.93 13.84 7.60
N ARG A 58 19.49 13.06 8.54
CA ARG A 58 20.95 12.92 8.72
C ARG A 58 21.65 12.15 7.60
N HIS A 59 20.90 11.38 6.81
CA HIS A 59 21.41 10.61 5.67
C HIS A 59 20.99 11.23 4.32
N ASP A 60 20.91 12.56 4.28
CA ASP A 60 20.49 13.38 3.12
C ASP A 60 19.10 13.05 2.55
N GLY A 61 18.33 12.20 3.21
CA GLY A 61 17.01 11.78 2.77
C GLY A 61 16.99 10.78 1.60
N TRP A 62 18.09 10.06 1.37
CA TRP A 62 18.20 9.07 0.28
C TRP A 62 18.59 7.69 0.81
N ARG A 63 17.63 6.95 1.39
CA ARG A 63 17.83 5.50 1.62
C ARG A 63 16.60 4.71 1.24
N PHE A 64 16.81 3.72 0.39
CA PHE A 64 15.79 2.75 0.03
C PHE A 64 15.60 1.78 1.21
N SER A 65 14.38 1.65 1.72
CA SER A 65 14.03 0.78 2.86
C SER A 65 12.70 0.06 2.64
N GLY A 66 12.25 -0.71 3.64
CA GLY A 66 10.92 -1.31 3.64
C GLY A 66 9.80 -0.29 3.43
N ALA A 67 9.98 0.94 3.94
CA ALA A 67 9.07 2.06 3.72
C ALA A 67 8.97 2.44 2.23
N SER A 68 10.07 2.40 1.48
CA SER A 68 10.08 2.67 0.04
C SER A 68 9.15 1.71 -0.71
N TRP A 69 9.26 0.42 -0.42
CA TRP A 69 8.43 -0.61 -1.05
C TRP A 69 6.95 -0.47 -0.68
N PHE A 70 6.65 -0.06 0.55
CA PHE A 70 5.29 0.25 0.98
C PHE A 70 4.69 1.39 0.16
N TRP A 71 5.38 2.52 0.08
CA TRP A 71 4.91 3.69 -0.65
C TRP A 71 4.74 3.41 -2.15
N LEU A 72 5.68 2.69 -2.77
CA LEU A 72 5.57 2.32 -4.19
C LEU A 72 4.43 1.32 -4.44
N SER A 73 4.18 0.40 -3.51
CA SER A 73 3.02 -0.49 -3.55
C SER A 73 1.70 0.28 -3.45
N LEU A 74 1.62 1.26 -2.54
CA LEU A 74 0.46 2.14 -2.39
C LEU A 74 0.21 2.97 -3.67
N ALA A 75 1.27 3.49 -4.28
CA ALA A 75 1.18 4.19 -5.57
C ALA A 75 0.62 3.27 -6.67
N ALA A 76 1.16 2.05 -6.81
CA ALA A 76 0.69 1.09 -7.79
C ALA A 76 -0.78 0.70 -7.57
N ALA A 77 -1.21 0.54 -6.31
CA ALA A 77 -2.60 0.27 -5.97
C ALA A 77 -3.52 1.45 -6.36
N GLY A 78 -3.11 2.69 -6.09
CA GLY A 78 -3.86 3.90 -6.45
C GLY A 78 -3.99 4.09 -7.96
N VAL A 79 -2.91 3.88 -8.71
CA VAL A 79 -2.91 3.92 -10.18
C VAL A 79 -3.78 2.80 -10.75
N GLY A 80 -3.65 1.58 -10.22
CA GLY A 80 -4.50 0.45 -10.60
C GLY A 80 -5.98 0.75 -10.39
N LEU A 81 -6.35 1.25 -9.20
CA LEU A 81 -7.73 1.62 -8.88
C LEU A 81 -8.27 2.71 -9.81
N TYR A 82 -7.46 3.71 -10.15
CA TYR A 82 -7.83 4.75 -11.10
C TYR A 82 -8.19 4.17 -12.48
N PHE A 83 -7.33 3.31 -13.03
CA PHE A 83 -7.61 2.66 -14.32
C PHE A 83 -8.84 1.74 -14.27
N HIS A 84 -9.06 1.06 -13.14
CA HIS A 84 -10.26 0.23 -12.96
C HIS A 84 -11.54 1.04 -13.02
N LEU A 85 -11.60 2.15 -12.27
CA LEU A 85 -12.80 3.00 -12.21
C LEU A 85 -13.10 3.66 -13.55
N ILE A 86 -12.08 3.97 -14.37
CA ILE A 86 -12.29 4.47 -15.73
C ILE A 86 -12.75 3.36 -16.67
N SER A 87 -12.18 2.16 -16.55
CA SER A 87 -12.52 1.04 -17.41
C SER A 87 -13.95 0.50 -17.18
N GLU A 88 -14.47 0.52 -15.94
CA GLU A 88 -15.86 0.13 -15.66
C GLU A 88 -16.88 1.10 -16.28
N GLU A 89 -16.49 2.36 -16.49
CA GLU A 89 -17.34 3.36 -17.14
C GLU A 89 -17.44 3.12 -18.66
N GLU A 90 -16.44 2.45 -19.26
CA GLU A 90 -16.35 2.19 -20.70
C GLU A 90 -16.75 0.75 -21.11
N ASP A 91 -16.61 -0.24 -20.23
CA ASP A 91 -16.72 -1.66 -20.60
C ASP A 91 -17.48 -2.47 -19.53
N LYS A 92 -18.80 -2.68 -19.73
CA LYS A 92 -19.70 -3.34 -18.76
C LYS A 92 -19.43 -4.85 -18.54
N ASP A 93 -18.58 -5.47 -19.35
CA ASP A 93 -18.48 -6.94 -19.43
C ASP A 93 -17.18 -7.54 -18.86
N ARG A 94 -16.22 -6.69 -18.43
CA ARG A 94 -15.07 -7.19 -17.68
C ARG A 94 -15.52 -7.54 -16.27
N GLY A 95 -15.66 -8.84 -16.00
CA GLY A 95 -16.00 -9.32 -14.66
C GLY A 95 -15.10 -8.69 -13.60
N VAL A 96 -15.72 -8.01 -12.63
CA VAL A 96 -15.10 -7.25 -11.53
C VAL A 96 -13.84 -7.90 -10.96
N TRP A 97 -13.83 -9.23 -10.83
CA TRP A 97 -12.68 -10.02 -10.39
C TRP A 97 -11.40 -9.81 -11.22
N ARG A 98 -11.48 -9.86 -12.55
CA ARG A 98 -10.32 -9.71 -13.44
C ARG A 98 -9.77 -8.28 -13.38
N ALA A 99 -10.66 -7.30 -13.29
CA ALA A 99 -10.27 -5.91 -13.19
C ALA A 99 -9.60 -5.62 -11.83
N SER A 100 -10.17 -6.11 -10.73
CA SER A 100 -9.57 -5.95 -9.41
C SER A 100 -8.22 -6.69 -9.30
N LEU A 101 -8.04 -7.85 -9.94
CA LEU A 101 -6.74 -8.54 -10.03
C LEU A 101 -5.70 -7.70 -10.76
N ALA A 102 -6.06 -7.08 -11.88
CA ALA A 102 -5.15 -6.22 -12.63
C ALA A 102 -4.64 -5.01 -11.80
N CYS A 103 -5.42 -4.55 -10.83
CA CYS A 103 -5.04 -3.46 -9.92
C CYS A 103 -4.19 -3.93 -8.74
N ALA A 104 -4.59 -5.03 -8.10
CA ALA A 104 -3.97 -5.50 -6.86
C ALA A 104 -2.64 -6.23 -7.11
N LEU A 105 -2.53 -6.99 -8.20
CA LEU A 105 -1.34 -7.79 -8.48
C LEU A 105 -0.06 -6.97 -8.60
N PRO A 106 -0.01 -5.83 -9.33
CA PRO A 106 1.19 -5.02 -9.39
C PRO A 106 1.64 -4.49 -8.03
N ALA A 107 0.70 -4.02 -7.20
CA ALA A 107 1.01 -3.50 -5.87
C ALA A 107 1.59 -4.59 -4.95
N VAL A 108 0.97 -5.77 -4.95
CA VAL A 108 1.43 -6.93 -4.17
C VAL A 108 2.78 -7.41 -4.68
N ALA A 109 2.99 -7.44 -6.01
CA ALA A 109 4.25 -7.83 -6.61
C ALA A 109 5.39 -6.88 -6.23
N ILE A 110 5.19 -5.57 -6.37
CA ILE A 110 6.18 -4.55 -6.00
C ILE A 110 6.57 -4.71 -4.53
N PHE A 111 5.59 -4.85 -3.64
CA PHE A 111 5.85 -5.00 -2.22
C PHE A 111 6.63 -6.30 -1.92
N SER A 112 6.13 -7.43 -2.42
CA SER A 112 6.68 -8.75 -2.10
C SER A 112 8.07 -8.95 -2.71
N VAL A 113 8.24 -8.60 -3.99
CA VAL A 113 9.53 -8.70 -4.70
C VAL A 113 10.53 -7.73 -4.09
N GLY A 114 10.12 -6.49 -3.81
CA GLY A 114 10.98 -5.48 -3.21
C GLY A 114 11.55 -5.93 -1.86
N LEU A 115 10.69 -6.42 -0.97
CA LEU A 115 11.13 -6.92 0.33
C LEU A 115 11.93 -8.20 0.27
N THR A 116 11.53 -9.12 -0.60
CA THR A 116 12.28 -10.36 -0.80
C THR A 116 13.69 -10.03 -1.30
N GLY A 117 13.82 -9.12 -2.26
CA GLY A 117 15.11 -8.64 -2.74
C GLY A 117 15.93 -7.98 -1.64
N GLN A 118 15.32 -7.10 -0.83
CA GLN A 118 16.00 -6.45 0.30
C GLN A 118 16.52 -7.48 1.33
N PHE A 119 15.67 -8.46 1.68
CA PHE A 119 16.05 -9.55 2.58
C PHE A 119 17.17 -10.43 2.00
N LEU A 120 17.08 -10.80 0.72
CA LEU A 120 18.10 -11.62 0.05
C LEU A 120 19.45 -10.91 -0.05
N LEU A 121 19.45 -9.57 -0.07
CA LEU A 121 20.65 -8.74 -0.04
C LEU A 121 21.19 -8.50 1.38
N GLY A 122 20.56 -9.07 2.41
CA GLY A 122 20.95 -8.89 3.81
C GLY A 122 20.71 -7.47 4.34
N LEU A 123 19.82 -6.71 3.70
CA LEU A 123 19.49 -5.35 4.11
C LEU A 123 18.38 -5.37 5.17
N ASP A 124 18.56 -4.57 6.22
CA ASP A 124 17.54 -4.41 7.26
C ASP A 124 16.27 -3.78 6.70
N TRP A 125 15.12 -4.16 7.28
CA TRP A 125 13.82 -3.57 6.94
C TRP A 125 13.84 -2.04 7.07
N ASP A 126 14.38 -1.57 8.19
CA ASP A 126 14.40 -0.17 8.56
C ASP A 126 15.84 0.30 8.74
N ASN A 127 16.32 1.11 7.80
CA ASN A 127 17.66 1.69 7.83
C ASN A 127 17.83 2.77 8.91
N TYR A 128 16.77 3.07 9.67
CA TYR A 128 16.69 4.19 10.61
C TYR A 128 16.53 3.76 12.08
N SER A 129 16.28 2.48 12.36
CA SER A 129 16.09 2.00 13.73
C SER A 129 17.35 1.29 14.27
N SER A 130 17.75 1.61 15.50
CA SER A 130 18.84 0.93 16.22
C SER A 130 18.39 -0.37 16.90
N ARG A 131 17.10 -0.68 16.85
CA ARG A 131 16.54 -1.97 17.29
C ARG A 131 16.43 -2.87 16.07
N GLY A 132 17.49 -3.64 15.82
CA GLY A 132 17.47 -4.72 14.85
C GLY A 132 16.32 -5.68 15.16
N GLY A 133 15.48 -5.94 14.17
CA GLY A 133 14.39 -6.91 14.29
C GLY A 133 13.15 -6.49 13.54
N MET A 134 12.99 -7.04 12.34
CA MET A 134 11.71 -7.07 11.63
C MET A 134 10.68 -7.73 12.55
N SER A 135 9.67 -7.01 13.04
CA SER A 135 8.49 -7.68 13.60
C SER A 135 7.90 -8.53 12.47
N SER A 136 7.88 -9.85 12.65
CA SER A 136 7.27 -10.82 11.74
C SER A 136 5.81 -10.48 11.39
N GLU A 137 5.17 -9.59 12.16
CA GLU A 137 3.83 -9.08 11.95
C GLU A 137 3.72 -8.16 10.72
N ILE A 138 4.82 -7.52 10.29
CA ILE A 138 4.83 -6.68 9.08
C ILE A 138 4.84 -7.51 7.80
N LEU A 139 5.44 -8.71 7.82
CA LEU A 139 5.32 -9.68 6.72
C LEU A 139 3.91 -10.31 6.65
N LEU A 140 3.15 -10.28 7.74
CA LEU A 140 1.76 -10.71 7.76
C LEU A 140 0.81 -9.68 7.15
N LEU A 141 1.17 -8.39 7.07
CA LEU A 141 0.31 -7.34 6.51
C LEU A 141 -0.02 -7.52 5.01
N PRO A 142 0.94 -7.82 4.12
CA PRO A 142 0.64 -8.11 2.71
C PRO A 142 -0.08 -9.43 2.55
N GLY A 143 0.36 -10.46 3.27
CA GLY A 143 -0.27 -11.79 3.24
C GLY A 143 -1.72 -11.74 3.71
N SER A 144 -1.99 -10.99 4.79
CA SER A 144 -3.34 -10.79 5.34
C SER A 144 -4.19 -9.85 4.50
N ALA A 145 -3.62 -8.80 3.90
CA ALA A 145 -4.34 -7.95 2.95
C ALA A 145 -4.73 -8.74 1.69
N VAL A 146 -3.82 -9.54 1.13
CA VAL A 146 -4.09 -10.45 0.02
C VAL A 146 -5.13 -11.49 0.42
N ALA A 147 -5.00 -12.11 1.60
CA ALA A 147 -5.94 -13.11 2.09
C ALA A 147 -7.34 -12.53 2.34
N LEU A 148 -7.46 -11.41 3.06
CA LEU A 148 -8.73 -10.73 3.33
C LEU A 148 -9.41 -10.28 2.02
N TRP A 149 -8.62 -9.81 1.05
CA TRP A 149 -9.11 -9.47 -0.26
C TRP A 149 -9.57 -10.70 -1.06
N PHE A 150 -8.82 -11.80 -1.02
CA PHE A 150 -9.20 -13.10 -1.63
C PHE A 150 -10.47 -13.67 -1.00
N PHE A 151 -10.61 -13.58 0.33
CA PHE A 151 -11.80 -14.05 1.06
C PHE A 151 -13.03 -13.18 0.77
N GLY A 152 -12.89 -11.84 0.78
CA GLY A 152 -13.99 -10.93 0.48
C GLY A 152 -14.51 -11.07 -0.97
N THR A 153 -13.61 -11.31 -1.91
CA THR A 153 -13.93 -11.51 -3.33
C THR A 153 -14.51 -12.89 -3.61
N ALA A 154 -13.98 -13.96 -2.99
CA ALA A 154 -14.54 -15.30 -3.06
C ALA A 154 -15.98 -15.34 -2.51
N PHE A 155 -16.25 -14.62 -1.42
CA PHE A 155 -17.59 -14.53 -0.83
C PHE A 155 -18.58 -13.82 -1.76
N LYS A 156 -18.18 -12.69 -2.37
CA LYS A 156 -19.00 -11.99 -3.38
C LYS A 156 -19.24 -12.84 -4.63
N TYR A 157 -18.22 -13.53 -5.14
CA TYR A 157 -18.34 -14.41 -6.30
C TYR A 157 -19.33 -15.56 -6.04
N ARG A 158 -19.23 -16.21 -4.86
CA ARG A 158 -20.12 -17.31 -4.46
C ARG A 158 -21.58 -16.83 -4.30
N ARG A 159 -21.79 -15.62 -3.78
CA ARG A 159 -23.12 -14.99 -3.66
C ARG A 159 -23.75 -14.69 -5.02
N ASN A 160 -22.99 -14.14 -5.97
CA ASN A 160 -23.50 -13.85 -7.32
C ASN A 160 -23.80 -15.12 -8.14
N ARG A 161 -23.03 -16.20 -7.94
CA ARG A 161 -23.30 -17.49 -8.60
C ARG A 161 -24.59 -18.16 -8.10
N ARG A 162 -24.93 -17.99 -6.81
CA ARG A 162 -26.20 -18.48 -6.25
C ARG A 162 -27.41 -17.71 -6.79
N ARG A 163 -27.31 -16.38 -6.92
CA ARG A 163 -28.38 -15.53 -7.49
C ARG A 163 -28.71 -15.80 -8.96
N LYS A 164 -27.77 -16.32 -9.76
CA LYS A 164 -28.01 -16.67 -11.16
C LYS A 164 -28.61 -18.08 -11.36
N ARG A 165 -28.79 -18.86 -10.29
CA ARG A 165 -29.34 -20.23 -10.34
C ARG A 165 -30.75 -20.34 -9.76
N THR A 166 -31.29 -19.24 -9.24
CA THR A 166 -32.68 -19.04 -8.80
C THR A 166 -33.36 -18.13 -9.78
#